data_AF-A0A3N9Y156-F1
#
_entry.id   AF-A0A3N9Y156-F1
#
_cell.length_a   1.000
_cell.length_b   1.000
_cell.length_c   1.000
_cell.angle_alpha   90.00
_cell.angle_beta   90.00
_cell.angle_gamma   90.00
#
_symmetry.space_group_name_H-M   'P 1'
#
loop_
_entity.id
_entity.type
_entity.pdbx_description
1 polymer ?
#
loop_
_entity_poly.entity_id
_entity_poly.type
_entity_poly.pdbx_seq_one_letter_code
_entity_poly.pdbx_strand_id
1 'polypeptide(L)'
;MTGLGGKCIDVAGASSANGTAVQLYDCNGSAAQTWTVGNTDNSIRALGKCLDVTAASTANGAKVQLYECNNTAAQKWTASNGALVNSGSGKCLDVTDRSTANGARLQIWTCGGTTNQLWNLPGSGTPTPTPTTPTGTNLDDAAKKNVAMQLVSAAENSSLDWRAQFSYIEDIGDGRGYTAGIIGFCSGTGDMLELVEAYTRTKPGNVLAGYLPALRNVNGTSSHAGLDPNFPRDWRTAANDSVFQAAQESERDRVYFNPSVRDGKNDQVRALGQFAYYDAAVMHGYEGMRQIRSRALNRAKPPAQGGDERTWLNAFLDERVIEMKKEEAHSDTSRVDTAQRVFLNNGNFNLNTPLTFAVYGQQFRIG
;
A
#
# COMPACT_ATOMS: atom_id res chain seq x y z
N MET A 1 -6.77 18.40 -3.83
CA MET A 1 -5.45 18.72 -3.23
C MET A 1 -5.59 20.06 -2.53
N THR A 2 -5.25 20.14 -1.24
CA THR A 2 -5.35 21.40 -0.47
C THR A 2 -3.99 21.91 -0.02
N GLY A 3 -3.87 23.20 0.27
CA GLY A 3 -2.65 23.84 0.73
C GLY A 3 -2.94 24.94 1.75
N LEU A 4 -2.18 26.04 1.66
CA LEU A 4 -2.28 27.17 2.59
C LEU A 4 -3.73 27.66 2.78
N GLY A 5 -4.13 27.84 4.04
CA GLY A 5 -5.48 28.29 4.40
C GLY A 5 -6.59 27.26 4.16
N GLY A 6 -6.24 25.98 3.97
CA GLY A 6 -7.21 24.91 3.67
C GLY A 6 -7.81 25.00 2.26
N LYS A 7 -7.29 25.88 1.42
CA LYS A 7 -7.78 26.12 0.05
C LYS A 7 -7.27 25.07 -0.91
N CYS A 8 -8.02 24.88 -2.00
CA CYS A 8 -7.73 23.89 -3.02
C CYS A 8 -6.80 24.47 -4.09
N ILE A 9 -5.92 23.62 -4.64
CA ILE A 9 -5.27 23.92 -5.93
C ILE A 9 -6.36 23.91 -7.01
N ASP A 10 -6.46 25.00 -7.74
CA ASP A 10 -7.56 25.30 -8.64
C ASP A 10 -7.04 25.72 -10.02
N VAL A 11 -7.68 25.24 -11.08
CA VAL A 11 -7.49 25.76 -12.44
C VAL A 11 -8.44 26.95 -12.62
N ALA A 12 -7.88 28.14 -12.82
CA ALA A 12 -8.64 29.39 -12.85
C ALA A 12 -9.78 29.35 -13.88
N GLY A 13 -11.00 29.61 -13.41
CA GLY A 13 -12.21 29.62 -14.23
C GLY A 13 -12.58 28.25 -14.82
N ALA A 14 -12.02 27.16 -14.31
CA ALA A 14 -12.13 25.80 -14.87
C ALA A 14 -11.75 25.71 -16.35
N SER A 15 -10.93 26.64 -16.84
CA SER A 15 -10.53 26.71 -18.25
C SER A 15 -9.47 25.66 -18.57
N SER A 16 -9.76 24.79 -19.54
CA SER A 16 -8.81 23.80 -20.04
C SER A 16 -7.83 24.36 -21.07
N ALA A 17 -7.78 25.68 -21.32
CA ALA A 17 -6.82 26.29 -22.25
C ALA A 17 -5.36 26.09 -21.79
N ASN A 18 -4.42 25.99 -22.72
CA ASN A 18 -2.99 26.00 -22.38
C ASN A 18 -2.61 27.36 -21.80
N GLY A 19 -1.84 27.35 -20.71
CA GLY A 19 -1.44 28.57 -20.01
C GLY A 19 -2.45 29.05 -18.97
N THR A 20 -3.56 28.34 -18.76
CA THR A 20 -4.50 28.70 -17.68
C THR A 20 -3.77 28.74 -16.35
N ALA A 21 -4.04 29.79 -15.58
CA ALA A 21 -3.46 29.97 -14.26
C ALA A 21 -3.88 28.85 -13.30
N VAL A 22 -2.89 28.26 -12.60
CA VAL A 22 -3.13 27.45 -11.40
C VAL A 22 -3.02 28.33 -10.15
N GLN A 23 -4.03 28.29 -9.30
CA GLN A 23 -4.21 29.22 -8.19
C GLN A 23 -4.68 28.49 -6.92
N LEU A 24 -4.71 29.20 -5.80
CA LEU A 24 -5.54 28.82 -4.66
C LEU A 24 -6.95 29.36 -4.82
N TYR A 25 -7.92 28.53 -4.50
CA TYR A 25 -9.32 28.93 -4.41
C TYR A 25 -10.03 28.16 -3.31
N ASP A 26 -11.16 28.69 -2.83
CA ASP A 26 -12.04 27.93 -1.94
C ASP A 26 -12.44 26.60 -2.57
N CYS A 27 -12.42 25.55 -1.75
CA CYS A 27 -12.78 24.22 -2.22
C CYS A 27 -14.27 24.19 -2.59
N ASN A 28 -14.56 23.95 -3.86
CA ASN A 28 -15.90 23.96 -4.45
C ASN A 28 -16.27 22.63 -5.12
N GLY A 29 -15.37 21.64 -5.09
CA GLY A 29 -15.62 20.29 -5.59
C GLY A 29 -15.70 20.17 -7.12
N SER A 30 -15.43 21.25 -7.86
CA SER A 30 -15.41 21.21 -9.32
C SER A 30 -14.23 20.40 -9.86
N ALA A 31 -14.34 19.95 -11.11
CA ALA A 31 -13.26 19.25 -11.80
C ALA A 31 -11.96 20.08 -11.91
N ALA A 32 -12.04 21.41 -11.79
CA ALA A 32 -10.88 22.30 -11.75
C ALA A 32 -10.01 22.13 -10.50
N GLN A 33 -10.52 21.45 -9.47
CA GLN A 33 -9.84 21.19 -8.19
C GLN A 33 -9.55 19.70 -7.96
N THR A 34 -9.96 18.86 -8.91
CA THR A 34 -9.73 17.42 -8.89
C THR A 34 -8.44 17.12 -9.62
N TRP A 35 -7.39 16.85 -8.85
CA TRP A 35 -6.06 16.54 -9.34
C TRP A 35 -5.72 15.07 -9.12
N THR A 36 -5.24 14.40 -10.17
CA THR A 36 -4.65 13.06 -10.10
C THR A 36 -3.15 13.18 -9.82
N VAL A 37 -2.67 12.54 -8.76
CA VAL A 37 -1.28 12.57 -8.30
C VAL A 37 -0.67 11.17 -8.41
N GLY A 38 0.63 11.08 -8.71
CA GLY A 38 1.34 9.80 -8.63
C GLY A 38 1.10 8.87 -9.81
N ASN A 39 0.87 9.44 -11.01
CA ASN A 39 0.94 8.66 -12.25
C ASN A 39 2.33 8.00 -12.37
N THR A 40 2.41 6.86 -13.05
CA THR A 40 3.69 6.14 -13.31
C THR A 40 4.75 7.00 -14.00
N ASP A 41 4.32 8.10 -14.62
CA ASP A 41 5.17 9.08 -15.29
C ASP A 41 5.51 10.31 -14.44
N ASN A 42 5.21 10.34 -13.13
CA ASN A 42 5.42 11.47 -12.20
C ASN A 42 4.70 12.78 -12.58
N SER A 43 3.65 12.73 -13.40
CA SER A 43 2.83 13.92 -13.70
C SER A 43 1.69 14.11 -12.69
N ILE A 44 1.32 15.37 -12.46
CA ILE A 44 0.10 15.78 -11.71
C ILE A 44 -0.88 16.38 -12.70
N ARG A 45 -2.12 15.89 -12.72
CA ARG A 45 -3.08 16.18 -13.81
C ARG A 45 -4.43 16.67 -13.32
N ALA A 46 -5.01 17.64 -14.03
CA ALA A 46 -6.40 18.08 -13.89
C ALA A 46 -6.96 18.46 -15.26
N LEU A 47 -8.27 18.28 -15.47
CA LEU A 47 -8.93 18.60 -16.75
C LEU A 47 -8.22 17.99 -17.99
N GLY A 48 -7.62 16.81 -17.84
CA GLY A 48 -6.88 16.12 -18.90
C GLY A 48 -5.49 16.69 -19.23
N LYS A 49 -5.01 17.68 -18.46
CA LYS A 49 -3.73 18.39 -18.69
C LYS A 49 -2.83 18.35 -17.46
N CYS A 50 -1.58 18.77 -17.62
CA CYS A 50 -0.52 18.63 -16.64
C CYS A 50 -0.26 19.94 -15.88
N LEU A 51 0.11 19.82 -14.60
CA LEU A 51 0.67 20.89 -13.79
C LEU A 51 2.08 21.22 -14.29
N ASP A 52 2.26 22.43 -14.82
CA ASP A 52 3.41 22.80 -15.65
C ASP A 52 4.09 24.07 -15.13
N VAL A 53 5.43 24.05 -15.07
CA VAL A 53 6.23 25.27 -14.83
C VAL A 53 6.39 26.03 -16.15
N THR A 54 5.90 27.28 -16.17
CA THR A 54 5.86 28.09 -17.39
C THR A 54 7.25 28.23 -18.01
N ALA A 55 7.34 27.92 -19.31
CA ALA A 55 8.56 27.96 -20.11
C ALA A 55 9.72 27.12 -19.53
N ALA A 56 9.42 26.09 -18.72
CA ALA A 56 10.40 25.26 -18.01
C ALA A 56 11.42 26.07 -17.19
N SER A 57 11.03 27.27 -16.73
CA SER A 57 11.92 28.14 -15.98
C SER A 57 12.35 27.50 -14.66
N THR A 58 13.61 27.72 -14.27
CA THR A 58 14.17 27.23 -13.01
C THR A 58 14.32 28.33 -11.96
N ALA A 59 13.89 29.56 -12.27
CA ALA A 59 13.98 30.73 -11.40
C ALA A 59 12.90 30.70 -10.30
N ASN A 60 13.25 31.22 -9.12
CA ASN A 60 12.26 31.49 -8.08
C ASN A 60 11.19 32.47 -8.62
N GLY A 61 9.93 32.19 -8.32
CA GLY A 61 8.80 33.02 -8.74
C GLY A 61 8.23 32.65 -10.12
N ALA A 62 8.84 31.71 -10.85
CA ALA A 62 8.27 31.22 -12.09
C ALA A 62 6.88 30.61 -11.86
N LYS A 63 5.89 31.05 -12.65
CA LYS A 63 4.49 30.70 -12.43
C LYS A 63 4.16 29.30 -12.92
N VAL A 64 3.19 28.70 -12.24
CA VAL A 64 2.64 27.39 -12.61
C VAL A 64 1.34 27.59 -13.39
N GLN A 65 1.16 26.74 -14.41
CA GLN A 65 0.06 26.79 -15.35
C GLN A 65 -0.48 25.39 -15.62
N LEU A 66 -1.69 25.33 -16.19
CA LEU A 66 -2.19 24.13 -16.81
C LEU A 66 -1.70 24.08 -18.26
N TYR A 67 -1.06 22.99 -18.65
CA TYR A 67 -0.53 22.84 -20.01
C TYR A 67 -0.70 21.41 -20.51
N GLU A 68 -0.78 21.25 -21.82
CA GLU A 68 -0.79 19.95 -22.47
C GLU A 68 0.38 19.09 -22.01
N CYS A 69 0.10 17.82 -21.70
CA CYS A 69 1.11 16.91 -21.19
C CYS A 69 2.15 16.58 -22.28
N ASN A 70 3.40 17.00 -22.09
CA ASN A 70 4.48 16.91 -23.08
C ASN A 70 5.71 16.14 -22.57
N ASN A 71 5.59 15.46 -21.42
CA ASN A 71 6.63 14.64 -20.80
C ASN A 71 7.95 15.34 -20.43
N THR A 72 8.01 16.67 -20.50
CA THR A 72 9.20 17.42 -20.07
C THR A 72 9.32 17.46 -18.55
N ALA A 73 10.53 17.73 -18.04
CA ALA A 73 10.79 17.85 -16.60
C ALA A 73 10.01 19.01 -15.93
N ALA A 74 9.52 19.98 -16.71
CA ALA A 74 8.65 21.06 -16.22
C ALA A 74 7.30 20.56 -15.70
N GLN A 75 6.90 19.33 -16.05
CA GLN A 75 5.61 18.71 -15.68
C GLN A 75 5.75 17.52 -14.72
N LYS A 76 6.97 17.26 -14.26
CA LYS A 76 7.28 16.13 -13.38
C LYS A 76 7.43 16.62 -11.95
N TRP A 77 6.73 15.98 -11.03
CA TRP A 77 6.65 16.39 -9.65
C TRP A 77 6.83 15.20 -8.72
N THR A 78 7.76 15.34 -7.79
CA THR A 78 8.00 14.35 -6.73
C THR A 78 7.38 14.84 -5.44
N ALA A 79 6.48 14.04 -4.88
CA ALA A 79 5.92 14.30 -3.56
C ALA A 79 6.91 13.83 -2.47
N SER A 80 7.24 14.71 -1.53
CA SER A 80 8.10 14.37 -0.39
C SER A 80 7.72 15.23 0.81
N ASN A 81 7.34 14.62 1.94
CA ASN A 81 7.02 15.30 3.19
C ASN A 81 6.00 16.46 3.04
N GLY A 82 4.98 16.28 2.19
CA GLY A 82 3.96 17.30 1.89
C GLY A 82 4.41 18.35 0.87
N ALA A 83 5.68 18.40 0.48
CA ALA A 83 6.14 19.25 -0.61
C ALA A 83 5.94 18.58 -1.97
N LEU A 84 5.73 19.39 -3.00
CA LEU A 84 5.76 18.98 -4.41
C LEU A 84 6.98 19.58 -5.07
N VAL A 85 7.99 18.76 -5.33
CA VAL A 85 9.27 19.20 -5.92
C VAL A 85 9.24 18.98 -7.42
N ASN A 86 9.43 20.03 -8.20
CA ASN A 86 9.52 19.94 -9.66
C ASN A 86 10.88 19.36 -10.08
N SER A 87 10.86 18.30 -10.92
CA SER A 87 12.08 17.61 -11.33
C SER A 87 12.98 18.44 -12.25
N GLY A 88 12.43 19.42 -12.99
CA GLY A 88 13.21 20.28 -13.87
C GLY A 88 13.99 21.39 -13.17
N SER A 89 13.50 21.86 -12.02
CA SER A 89 14.06 23.01 -11.30
C SER A 89 14.60 22.69 -9.90
N GLY A 90 14.24 21.53 -9.34
CA GLY A 90 14.51 21.14 -7.96
C GLY A 90 13.77 22.00 -6.92
N LYS A 91 12.76 22.78 -7.35
CA LYS A 91 12.03 23.76 -6.53
C LYS A 91 10.65 23.27 -6.17
N CYS A 92 10.12 23.79 -5.07
CA CYS A 92 8.84 23.39 -4.52
C CYS A 92 7.70 24.22 -5.11
N LEU A 93 6.55 23.59 -5.33
CA LEU A 93 5.30 24.29 -5.60
C LEU A 93 4.94 25.19 -4.40
N ASP A 94 4.68 26.45 -4.68
CA ASP A 94 4.65 27.54 -3.69
C ASP A 94 3.47 28.47 -3.95
N VAL A 95 2.79 28.91 -2.88
CA VAL A 95 1.80 29.98 -2.95
C VAL A 95 2.51 31.34 -2.88
N THR A 96 2.34 32.14 -3.93
CA THR A 96 2.94 33.48 -4.04
C THR A 96 2.61 34.33 -2.81
N ASP A 97 3.64 34.92 -2.20
CA ASP A 97 3.56 35.81 -1.04
C ASP A 97 2.83 35.23 0.18
N ARG A 98 2.67 33.90 0.26
CA ARG A 98 1.87 33.23 1.29
C ARG A 98 0.43 33.76 1.37
N SER A 99 -0.11 34.25 0.26
CA SER A 99 -1.46 34.80 0.23
C SER A 99 -2.51 33.71 0.39
N THR A 100 -3.45 33.91 1.32
CA THR A 100 -4.64 33.06 1.48
C THR A 100 -5.84 33.61 0.71
N ALA A 101 -5.67 34.56 -0.21
CA ALA A 101 -6.78 35.08 -1.02
C ALA A 101 -7.16 34.10 -2.14
N ASN A 102 -8.44 34.04 -2.50
CA ASN A 102 -8.86 33.36 -3.72
C ASN A 102 -8.20 34.04 -4.93
N GLY A 103 -7.65 33.23 -5.84
CA GLY A 103 -6.89 33.72 -6.97
C GLY A 103 -5.39 33.89 -6.72
N ALA A 104 -4.89 33.60 -5.51
CA ALA A 104 -3.45 33.61 -5.24
C ALA A 104 -2.74 32.62 -6.17
N ARG A 105 -1.81 33.11 -7.00
CA ARG A 105 -1.13 32.30 -8.03
C ARG A 105 -0.13 31.34 -7.41
N LEU A 106 -0.04 30.14 -7.98
CA LEU A 106 1.04 29.22 -7.67
C LEU A 106 2.28 29.52 -8.51
N GLN A 107 3.43 29.28 -7.90
CA GLN A 107 4.76 29.46 -8.48
C GLN A 107 5.67 28.31 -8.02
N ILE A 108 6.91 28.30 -8.51
CA ILE A 108 7.98 27.53 -7.90
C ILE A 108 8.88 28.43 -7.06
N TRP A 109 9.36 27.91 -5.94
CA TRP A 109 10.33 28.59 -5.09
C TRP A 109 11.29 27.61 -4.45
N THR A 110 12.43 28.11 -3.98
CA THR A 110 13.39 27.31 -3.22
C THR A 110 12.66 26.62 -2.05
N CYS A 111 12.85 25.30 -1.93
CA CYS A 111 12.21 24.50 -0.91
C CYS A 111 12.67 24.94 0.49
N GLY A 112 11.75 25.49 1.28
CA GLY A 112 12.01 25.95 2.65
C GLY A 112 11.19 25.21 3.71
N GLY A 113 10.33 24.27 3.31
CA GLY A 113 9.45 23.54 4.23
C GLY A 113 8.40 24.42 4.91
N THR A 114 8.11 25.60 4.34
CA THR A 114 7.14 26.56 4.88
C THR A 114 5.72 26.17 4.50
N THR A 115 4.73 26.58 5.31
CA THR A 115 3.32 26.18 5.13
C THR A 115 2.73 26.51 3.75
N ASN A 116 3.25 27.52 3.06
CA ASN A 116 2.85 27.88 1.69
C ASN A 116 3.44 26.97 0.60
N GLN A 117 4.27 25.99 0.96
CA GLN A 117 4.85 24.97 0.09
C GLN A 117 4.42 23.55 0.48
N LEU A 118 3.54 23.44 1.49
CA LEU A 118 3.02 22.16 1.98
C LEU A 118 1.62 21.94 1.41
N TRP A 119 1.44 20.76 0.84
CA TRP A 119 0.27 20.34 0.10
C TRP A 119 -0.25 19.02 0.66
N ASN A 120 -1.53 19.02 0.95
CA ASN A 120 -2.30 17.83 1.24
C ASN A 120 -2.75 17.22 -0.10
N LEU A 121 -1.97 16.25 -0.58
CA LEU A 121 -2.25 15.53 -1.82
C LEU A 121 -3.38 14.53 -1.58
N PRO A 122 -4.25 14.26 -2.58
CA PRO A 122 -5.15 13.11 -2.52
C PRO A 122 -4.30 11.85 -2.34
N GLY A 123 -4.36 11.24 -1.15
CA GLY A 123 -3.52 10.11 -0.73
C GLY A 123 -2.47 10.42 0.36
N SER A 124 -2.26 11.69 0.75
CA SER A 124 -1.37 12.10 1.84
C SER A 124 -2.05 13.14 2.77
N GLY A 125 -2.95 12.69 3.66
CA GLY A 125 -3.74 13.54 4.59
C GLY A 125 -2.87 14.43 5.50
N THR A 126 -3.19 15.70 5.81
CA THR A 126 -4.18 16.18 6.82
C THR A 126 -4.23 17.74 6.90
N PRO A 127 -5.10 18.44 7.69
CA PRO A 127 -6.51 18.23 8.10
C PRO A 127 -7.44 19.50 8.05
N THR A 128 -8.76 19.32 8.08
CA THR A 128 -9.81 20.30 8.53
C THR A 128 -10.82 19.52 9.41
N PRO A 129 -11.46 20.09 10.45
CA PRO A 129 -11.62 19.41 11.75
C PRO A 129 -12.86 18.50 11.91
N THR A 130 -12.59 17.32 12.50
CA THR A 130 -13.29 16.55 13.58
C THR A 130 -14.75 16.12 13.35
N PRO A 131 -15.05 14.80 13.41
CA PRO A 131 -14.99 14.01 14.65
C PRO A 131 -13.75 13.11 14.72
N THR A 132 -13.08 13.13 15.88
CA THR A 132 -11.89 12.38 16.30
C THR A 132 -11.44 11.24 15.36
N THR A 133 -10.56 11.56 14.40
CA THR A 133 -9.73 10.54 13.75
C THR A 133 -8.77 10.00 14.79
N PRO A 134 -8.74 8.68 15.01
CA PRO A 134 -7.94 8.13 16.09
C PRO A 134 -6.46 8.20 15.73
N THR A 135 -5.72 8.92 16.57
CA THR A 135 -4.27 9.08 16.53
C THR A 135 -3.58 7.73 16.71
N GLY A 136 -2.88 7.26 15.68
CA GLY A 136 -2.11 6.03 15.71
C GLY A 136 -1.25 5.88 14.46
N THR A 137 -0.06 5.31 14.64
CA THR A 137 0.83 4.96 13.53
C THR A 137 0.19 3.87 12.66
N ASN A 138 0.21 4.06 11.34
CA ASN A 138 -0.32 3.09 10.38
C ASN A 138 0.55 1.83 10.30
N LEU A 139 0.03 0.78 9.67
CA LEU A 139 0.71 -0.50 9.57
C LEU A 139 2.01 -0.44 8.74
N ASP A 140 2.16 0.53 7.84
CA ASP A 140 3.35 0.74 7.03
C ASP A 140 4.53 1.40 7.76
N ASP A 141 4.35 1.77 9.03
CA ASP A 141 5.49 2.03 9.92
C ASP A 141 6.31 0.76 10.14
N ALA A 142 7.63 0.90 10.17
CA ALA A 142 8.54 -0.24 10.23
C ALA A 142 8.31 -1.14 11.45
N ALA A 143 8.02 -0.57 12.62
CA ALA A 143 7.75 -1.36 13.83
C ALA A 143 6.39 -2.07 13.72
N LYS A 144 5.35 -1.38 13.22
CA LYS A 144 4.03 -1.98 13.00
C LYS A 144 4.04 -3.07 11.94
N LYS A 145 4.80 -2.86 10.86
CA LYS A 145 5.00 -3.87 9.82
C LYS A 145 5.70 -5.10 10.37
N ASN A 146 6.72 -4.93 11.20
CA ASN A 146 7.37 -6.07 11.85
C ASN A 146 6.42 -6.82 12.79
N VAL A 147 5.54 -6.13 13.52
CA VAL A 147 4.47 -6.77 14.32
C VAL A 147 3.50 -7.54 13.42
N ALA A 148 3.07 -6.96 12.29
CA ALA A 148 2.19 -7.62 11.33
C ALA A 148 2.81 -8.92 10.78
N MET A 149 4.11 -8.92 10.47
CA MET A 149 4.80 -10.13 10.00
C MET A 149 4.84 -11.23 11.07
N GLN A 150 5.09 -10.87 12.33
CA GLN A 150 5.06 -11.81 13.45
C GLN A 150 3.66 -12.41 13.66
N LEU A 151 2.61 -11.60 13.54
CA LEU A 151 1.22 -12.06 13.68
C LEU A 151 0.84 -13.05 12.56
N VAL A 152 1.19 -12.75 11.31
CA VAL A 152 0.97 -13.68 10.18
C VAL A 152 1.77 -14.96 10.40
N SER A 153 3.06 -14.87 10.73
CA SER A 153 3.92 -16.04 10.97
C SER A 153 3.43 -16.92 12.12
N ALA A 154 2.81 -16.35 13.16
CA ALA A 154 2.20 -17.15 14.21
C ALA A 154 1.03 -18.00 13.68
N ALA A 155 0.28 -17.49 12.70
CA ALA A 155 -0.82 -18.22 12.09
C ALA A 155 -0.36 -19.16 10.96
N GLU A 156 0.64 -18.81 10.17
CA GLU A 156 1.10 -19.65 9.06
C GLU A 156 2.12 -20.71 9.53
N ASN A 157 2.89 -20.43 10.59
CA ASN A 157 4.07 -21.21 10.96
C ASN A 157 4.20 -21.50 12.46
N SER A 158 3.19 -21.15 13.28
CA SER A 158 3.20 -21.32 14.74
C SER A 158 4.45 -20.73 15.42
N SER A 159 5.02 -19.67 14.84
CA SER A 159 6.27 -19.03 15.29
C SER A 159 6.21 -17.52 15.06
N LEU A 160 6.82 -16.73 15.95
CA LEU A 160 7.01 -15.29 15.73
C LEU A 160 8.25 -14.98 14.89
N ASP A 161 9.17 -15.94 14.72
CA ASP A 161 10.34 -15.76 13.87
C ASP A 161 9.96 -15.92 12.39
N TRP A 162 9.35 -14.88 11.84
CA TRP A 162 8.93 -14.83 10.45
C TRP A 162 10.13 -14.88 9.48
N ARG A 163 11.33 -14.49 9.92
CA ARG A 163 12.53 -14.54 9.08
C ARG A 163 13.03 -15.97 8.88
N ALA A 164 12.76 -16.89 9.82
CA ALA A 164 13.06 -18.30 9.60
C ALA A 164 12.30 -18.90 8.40
N GLN A 165 11.22 -18.25 7.95
CA GLN A 165 10.37 -18.75 6.87
C GLN A 165 10.88 -18.45 5.46
N PHE A 166 11.95 -17.64 5.30
CA PHE A 166 12.55 -17.44 3.96
C PHE A 166 12.94 -18.75 3.29
N SER A 167 13.38 -19.73 4.08
CA SER A 167 13.81 -21.06 3.59
C SER A 167 12.71 -22.10 3.53
N TYR A 168 11.49 -21.79 4.01
CA TYR A 168 10.37 -22.73 3.95
C TYR A 168 10.07 -23.09 2.48
N ILE A 169 9.89 -24.37 2.19
CA ILE A 169 9.45 -24.90 0.90
C ILE A 169 8.96 -26.33 1.08
N GLU A 170 7.72 -26.59 0.69
CA GLU A 170 7.06 -27.89 0.80
C GLU A 170 5.87 -27.95 -0.18
N ASP A 171 5.58 -29.12 -0.75
CA ASP A 171 4.26 -29.37 -1.34
C ASP A 171 3.38 -29.99 -0.27
N ILE A 172 2.38 -29.23 0.16
CA ILE A 172 1.46 -29.62 1.24
C ILE A 172 0.25 -30.42 0.73
N GLY A 173 0.21 -30.76 -0.57
CA GLY A 173 -0.80 -31.64 -1.15
C GLY A 173 -2.16 -30.97 -1.40
N ASP A 174 -2.20 -29.65 -1.48
CA ASP A 174 -3.43 -28.86 -1.67
C ASP A 174 -3.71 -28.48 -3.14
N GLY A 175 -2.91 -29.01 -4.06
CA GLY A 175 -3.04 -28.75 -5.50
C GLY A 175 -2.35 -27.49 -6.00
N ARG A 176 -1.61 -26.75 -5.16
CA ARG A 176 -0.82 -25.57 -5.58
C ARG A 176 0.64 -25.89 -5.94
N GLY A 177 1.06 -27.14 -5.77
CA GLY A 177 2.45 -27.58 -5.92
C GLY A 177 3.30 -27.10 -4.74
N TYR A 178 4.56 -26.77 -4.99
CA TYR A 178 5.43 -26.22 -3.94
C TYR A 178 4.86 -24.90 -3.41
N THR A 179 4.75 -24.78 -2.10
CA THR A 179 4.46 -23.57 -1.32
C THR A 179 5.72 -23.19 -0.53
N ALA A 180 6.16 -21.94 -0.62
CA ALA A 180 7.48 -21.55 -0.11
C ALA A 180 7.58 -20.11 0.38
N GLY A 181 8.58 -19.83 1.22
CA GLY A 181 8.92 -18.47 1.65
C GLY A 181 7.98 -17.84 2.67
N ILE A 182 8.19 -16.55 2.95
CA ILE A 182 7.60 -15.81 4.08
C ILE A 182 6.07 -15.62 4.04
N ILE A 183 5.44 -15.90 2.90
CA ILE A 183 3.98 -15.81 2.71
C ILE A 183 3.41 -16.97 1.89
N GLY A 184 4.17 -18.05 1.68
CA GLY A 184 3.70 -19.21 0.93
C GLY A 184 3.48 -18.95 -0.56
N PHE A 185 4.50 -18.45 -1.27
CA PHE A 185 4.50 -18.37 -2.73
C PHE A 185 4.33 -19.76 -3.34
N CYS A 186 3.43 -19.96 -4.31
CA CYS A 186 3.22 -21.29 -4.90
C CYS A 186 3.68 -21.41 -6.36
N SER A 187 4.21 -22.58 -6.72
CA SER A 187 4.62 -22.86 -8.10
C SER A 187 3.42 -22.89 -9.07
N GLY A 188 2.26 -23.31 -8.59
CA GLY A 188 1.03 -23.43 -9.37
C GLY A 188 0.23 -22.15 -9.52
N THR A 189 0.50 -21.09 -8.74
CA THR A 189 -0.29 -19.84 -8.73
C THR A 189 0.41 -18.65 -9.42
N GLY A 190 1.65 -18.85 -9.87
CA GLY A 190 2.42 -17.88 -10.66
C GLY A 190 3.23 -16.88 -9.85
N ASP A 191 2.89 -16.64 -8.58
CA ASP A 191 3.62 -15.74 -7.67
C ASP A 191 5.03 -16.26 -7.32
N MET A 192 5.25 -17.58 -7.22
CA MET A 192 6.61 -18.13 -7.10
C MET A 192 7.45 -17.87 -8.36
N LEU A 193 6.84 -17.96 -9.55
CA LEU A 193 7.52 -17.65 -10.81
C LEU A 193 7.91 -16.16 -10.85
N GLU A 194 6.97 -15.26 -10.55
CA GLU A 194 7.22 -13.82 -10.51
C GLU A 194 8.35 -13.46 -9.53
N LEU A 195 8.37 -14.09 -8.35
CA LEU A 195 9.44 -13.94 -7.37
C LEU A 195 10.81 -14.36 -7.92
N VAL A 196 10.92 -15.54 -8.54
CA VAL A 196 12.19 -16.03 -9.08
C VAL A 196 12.64 -15.18 -10.28
N GLU A 197 11.71 -14.64 -11.08
CA GLU A 197 12.02 -13.67 -12.14
C GLU A 197 12.55 -12.35 -11.56
N ALA A 198 11.92 -11.81 -10.51
CA ALA A 198 12.37 -10.61 -9.82
C ALA A 198 13.76 -10.78 -9.18
N TYR A 199 14.00 -11.93 -8.54
CA TYR A 199 15.31 -12.28 -7.99
C TYR A 199 16.36 -12.38 -9.10
N THR A 200 16.04 -13.05 -10.21
CA THR A 200 16.96 -13.22 -11.35
C THR A 200 17.26 -11.93 -12.08
N ARG A 201 16.30 -11.01 -12.17
CA ARG A 201 16.54 -9.66 -12.71
C ARG A 201 17.52 -8.86 -11.86
N THR A 202 17.48 -9.03 -10.53
CA THR A 202 18.35 -8.31 -9.59
C THR A 202 19.72 -8.97 -9.47
N LYS A 203 19.77 -10.30 -9.45
CA LYS A 203 21.00 -11.11 -9.39
C LYS A 203 20.97 -12.17 -10.50
N PRO A 204 21.39 -11.81 -11.73
CA PRO A 204 21.51 -12.77 -12.82
C PRO A 204 22.44 -13.92 -12.45
N GLY A 205 22.07 -15.16 -12.82
CA GLY A 205 22.88 -16.35 -12.52
C GLY A 205 22.81 -16.85 -11.07
N ASN A 206 21.84 -16.39 -10.28
CA ASN A 206 21.55 -17.00 -8.98
C ASN A 206 21.13 -18.48 -9.12
N VAL A 207 21.18 -19.22 -8.00
CA VAL A 207 20.93 -20.67 -7.97
C VAL A 207 19.52 -21.07 -8.44
N LEU A 208 18.54 -20.16 -8.38
CA LEU A 208 17.17 -20.42 -8.82
C LEU A 208 16.91 -20.08 -10.30
N ALA A 209 17.81 -19.32 -10.96
CA ALA A 209 17.60 -18.85 -12.33
C ALA A 209 17.43 -20.00 -13.34
N GLY A 210 18.11 -21.13 -13.12
CA GLY A 210 18.01 -22.32 -13.97
C GLY A 210 16.62 -22.98 -13.98
N TYR A 211 15.79 -22.70 -12.96
CA TYR A 211 14.45 -23.29 -12.83
C TYR A 211 13.36 -22.47 -13.52
N LEU A 212 13.64 -21.26 -14.00
CA LEU A 212 12.65 -20.40 -14.65
C LEU A 212 11.87 -21.09 -15.80
N PRO A 213 12.50 -21.87 -16.70
CA PRO A 213 11.74 -22.61 -17.72
C PRO A 213 10.78 -23.64 -17.11
N ALA A 214 11.20 -24.36 -16.07
CA ALA A 214 10.35 -25.34 -15.39
C ALA A 214 9.19 -24.66 -14.65
N LEU A 215 9.46 -23.57 -13.91
CA LEU A 215 8.44 -22.77 -13.22
C LEU A 215 7.38 -22.23 -14.18
N ARG A 216 7.77 -21.76 -15.38
CA ARG A 216 6.81 -21.35 -16.42
C ARG A 216 5.95 -22.50 -16.92
N ASN A 217 6.52 -23.69 -17.07
CA ASN A 217 5.81 -24.86 -17.58
C ASN A 217 4.82 -25.44 -16.56
N VAL A 218 5.14 -25.39 -15.26
CA VAL A 218 4.28 -25.94 -14.20
C VAL A 218 3.24 -24.94 -13.68
N ASN A 219 3.38 -23.65 -14.00
CA ASN A 219 2.44 -22.61 -13.59
C ASN A 219 1.00 -22.97 -14.01
N GLY A 220 0.05 -22.82 -13.09
CA GLY A 220 -1.34 -23.27 -13.25
C GLY A 220 -1.58 -24.75 -12.90
N THR A 221 -0.56 -25.48 -12.41
CA THR A 221 -0.66 -26.90 -12.03
C THR A 221 0.09 -27.19 -10.71
N SER A 222 -0.14 -28.36 -10.12
CA SER A 222 0.64 -28.88 -8.98
C SER A 222 1.89 -29.67 -9.40
N SER A 223 2.31 -29.62 -10.67
CA SER A 223 3.41 -30.45 -11.18
C SER A 223 4.77 -30.01 -10.64
N HIS A 224 5.65 -30.98 -10.37
CA HIS A 224 7.06 -30.73 -10.01
C HIS A 224 8.04 -30.96 -11.17
N ALA A 225 7.53 -31.15 -12.40
CA ALA A 225 8.35 -31.49 -13.55
C ALA A 225 9.43 -30.42 -13.82
N GLY A 226 10.70 -30.85 -13.78
CA GLY A 226 11.86 -29.97 -13.97
C GLY A 226 12.29 -29.16 -12.75
N LEU A 227 11.57 -29.28 -11.62
CA LEU A 227 11.97 -28.73 -10.32
C LEU A 227 12.71 -29.79 -9.49
N ASP A 228 12.13 -30.99 -9.40
CA ASP A 228 12.69 -32.07 -8.59
C ASP A 228 13.97 -32.68 -9.18
N PRO A 229 14.86 -33.21 -8.32
CA PRO A 229 14.78 -33.23 -6.85
C PRO A 229 15.48 -32.02 -6.18
N ASN A 230 16.13 -31.16 -6.96
CA ASN A 230 17.09 -30.19 -6.44
C ASN A 230 16.46 -28.86 -5.99
N PHE A 231 15.28 -28.51 -6.52
CA PHE A 231 14.67 -27.20 -6.28
C PHE A 231 14.47 -26.85 -4.80
N PRO A 232 13.97 -27.75 -3.91
CA PRO A 232 13.87 -27.45 -2.48
C PRO A 232 15.21 -27.15 -1.80
N ARG A 233 16.28 -27.87 -2.18
CA ARG A 233 17.64 -27.62 -1.65
C ARG A 233 18.15 -26.26 -2.11
N ASP A 234 17.96 -25.95 -3.38
CA ASP A 234 18.47 -24.72 -3.99
C ASP A 234 17.66 -23.50 -3.53
N TRP A 235 16.37 -23.66 -3.23
CA TRP A 235 15.55 -22.65 -2.53
C TRP A 235 16.11 -22.32 -1.15
N ARG A 236 16.38 -23.35 -0.33
CA ARG A 236 17.01 -23.16 1.00
C ARG A 236 18.39 -22.53 0.89
N THR A 237 19.13 -22.81 -0.17
CA THR A 237 20.42 -22.16 -0.45
C THR A 237 20.21 -20.68 -0.76
N ALA A 238 19.27 -20.35 -1.65
CA ALA A 238 18.91 -18.98 -2.00
C ALA A 238 18.38 -18.19 -0.79
N ALA A 239 17.68 -18.83 0.15
CA ALA A 239 17.15 -18.19 1.36
C ALA A 239 18.22 -17.58 2.28
N ASN A 240 19.49 -17.98 2.14
CA ASN A 240 20.61 -17.36 2.83
C ASN A 240 21.13 -16.09 2.12
N ASP A 241 20.67 -15.82 0.90
CA ASP A 241 21.04 -14.64 0.13
C ASP A 241 20.12 -13.45 0.46
N SER A 242 20.72 -12.38 0.98
CA SER A 242 20.02 -11.12 1.27
C SER A 242 19.24 -10.55 0.07
N VAL A 243 19.67 -10.80 -1.17
CA VAL A 243 18.95 -10.36 -2.37
C VAL A 243 17.68 -11.16 -2.59
N PHE A 244 17.69 -12.47 -2.30
CA PHE A 244 16.49 -13.29 -2.38
C PHE A 244 15.51 -12.99 -1.25
N GLN A 245 16.02 -12.73 -0.04
CA GLN A 245 15.22 -12.26 1.09
C GLN A 245 14.51 -10.93 0.73
N ALA A 246 15.24 -9.97 0.17
CA ALA A 246 14.67 -8.70 -0.29
C ALA A 246 13.65 -8.88 -1.43
N ALA A 247 13.87 -9.84 -2.34
CA ALA A 247 12.90 -10.16 -3.39
C ALA A 247 11.59 -10.71 -2.81
N GLN A 248 11.66 -11.65 -1.84
CA GLN A 248 10.49 -12.16 -1.14
C GLN A 248 9.72 -11.05 -0.41
N GLU A 249 10.44 -10.17 0.30
CA GLU A 249 9.82 -9.02 0.97
C GLU A 249 9.16 -8.05 -0.02
N SER A 250 9.80 -7.78 -1.15
CA SER A 250 9.28 -6.90 -2.20
C SER A 250 8.01 -7.47 -2.85
N GLU A 251 7.98 -8.77 -3.15
CA GLU A 251 6.78 -9.39 -3.74
C GLU A 251 5.62 -9.47 -2.75
N ARG A 252 5.89 -9.84 -1.48
CA ARG A 252 4.90 -9.70 -0.39
C ARG A 252 4.33 -8.29 -0.34
N ASP A 253 5.21 -7.29 -0.39
CA ASP A 253 4.83 -5.90 -0.29
C ASP A 253 3.97 -5.44 -1.46
N ARG A 254 4.38 -5.80 -2.68
CA ARG A 254 3.70 -5.43 -3.92
C ARG A 254 2.30 -6.04 -4.01
N VAL A 255 2.18 -7.33 -3.72
CA VAL A 255 0.96 -8.10 -4.00
C VAL A 255 -0.04 -8.03 -2.84
N TYR A 256 0.43 -8.07 -1.58
CA TYR A 256 -0.43 -8.26 -0.42
C TYR A 256 -0.43 -7.05 0.53
N PHE A 257 0.75 -6.62 0.97
CA PHE A 257 0.85 -5.64 2.05
C PHE A 257 0.45 -4.23 1.61
N ASN A 258 1.10 -3.67 0.59
CA ASN A 258 0.86 -2.28 0.16
C ASN A 258 -0.58 -2.08 -0.32
N PRO A 259 -1.18 -2.97 -1.14
CA PRO A 259 -2.58 -2.84 -1.54
C PRO A 259 -3.56 -2.90 -0.35
N SER A 260 -3.34 -3.81 0.60
CA SER A 260 -4.18 -3.95 1.80
C SER A 260 -4.09 -2.75 2.72
N VAL A 261 -2.88 -2.24 2.96
CA VAL A 261 -2.66 -1.02 3.77
C VAL A 261 -3.26 0.20 3.10
N ARG A 262 -3.12 0.34 1.77
CA ARG A 262 -3.76 1.41 1.00
C ARG A 262 -5.27 1.38 1.15
N ASP A 263 -5.89 0.20 1.02
CA ASP A 263 -7.33 0.05 1.17
C ASP A 263 -7.80 0.35 2.59
N GLY A 264 -7.05 -0.08 3.61
CA GLY A 264 -7.35 0.26 5.00
C GLY A 264 -7.26 1.77 5.27
N LYS A 265 -6.26 2.46 4.68
CA LYS A 265 -6.17 3.92 4.74
C LYS A 265 -7.32 4.62 4.03
N ASN A 266 -7.75 4.11 2.88
CA ASN A 266 -8.91 4.62 2.15
C ASN A 266 -10.21 4.46 2.94
N ASP A 267 -10.33 3.38 3.71
CA ASP A 267 -11.46 3.16 4.64
C ASP A 267 -11.29 3.89 5.97
N GLN A 268 -10.17 4.58 6.17
CA GLN A 268 -9.80 5.26 7.42
C GLN A 268 -9.80 4.34 8.65
N VAL A 269 -9.47 3.06 8.46
CA VAL A 269 -9.21 2.15 9.58
C VAL A 269 -7.76 2.28 10.06
N ARG A 270 -7.55 2.11 11.36
CA ARG A 270 -6.23 2.12 12.00
C ARG A 270 -5.45 0.84 11.71
N ALA A 271 -4.25 0.74 12.28
CA ALA A 271 -3.33 -0.37 12.07
C ALA A 271 -3.95 -1.77 12.27
N LEU A 272 -4.86 -1.96 13.23
CA LEU A 272 -5.57 -3.23 13.40
C LEU A 272 -6.45 -3.57 12.19
N GLY A 273 -7.18 -2.59 11.64
CA GLY A 273 -8.01 -2.80 10.46
C GLY A 273 -7.17 -3.02 9.19
N GLN A 274 -6.08 -2.28 9.04
CA GLN A 274 -5.10 -2.49 7.98
C GLN A 274 -4.49 -3.91 8.09
N PHE A 275 -4.18 -4.37 9.30
CA PHE A 275 -3.71 -5.73 9.55
C PHE A 275 -4.76 -6.76 9.20
N ALA A 276 -6.03 -6.55 9.56
CA ALA A 276 -7.11 -7.47 9.21
C ALA A 276 -7.24 -7.66 7.69
N TYR A 277 -7.04 -6.60 6.90
CA TYR A 277 -7.03 -6.68 5.44
C TYR A 277 -5.80 -7.43 4.94
N TYR A 278 -4.62 -7.09 5.46
CA TYR A 278 -3.38 -7.75 5.07
C TYR A 278 -3.43 -9.26 5.35
N ASP A 279 -3.85 -9.65 6.54
CA ASP A 279 -3.96 -11.05 6.96
C ASP A 279 -5.02 -11.81 6.14
N ALA A 280 -6.13 -11.16 5.78
CA ALA A 280 -7.11 -11.73 4.86
C ALA A 280 -6.56 -11.89 3.43
N ALA A 281 -5.75 -10.94 2.96
CA ALA A 281 -5.14 -11.00 1.64
C ALA A 281 -4.07 -12.10 1.55
N VAL A 282 -3.31 -12.33 2.62
CA VAL A 282 -2.35 -13.45 2.69
C VAL A 282 -3.08 -14.79 2.53
N MET A 283 -4.19 -14.98 3.25
CA MET A 283 -4.92 -16.25 3.24
C MET A 283 -5.80 -16.46 2.00
N HIS A 284 -6.47 -15.42 1.50
CA HIS A 284 -7.49 -15.53 0.45
C HIS A 284 -7.07 -14.89 -0.89
N GLY A 285 -5.83 -14.41 -0.98
CA GLY A 285 -5.40 -13.52 -2.05
C GLY A 285 -5.98 -12.10 -1.92
N TYR A 286 -5.37 -11.13 -2.59
CA TYR A 286 -5.84 -9.74 -2.55
C TYR A 286 -7.27 -9.59 -3.06
N GLU A 287 -7.63 -10.27 -4.16
CA GLU A 287 -8.99 -10.23 -4.69
C GLU A 287 -10.01 -10.91 -3.76
N GLY A 288 -9.65 -12.03 -3.12
CA GLY A 288 -10.51 -12.67 -2.11
C GLY A 288 -10.78 -11.76 -0.92
N MET A 289 -9.75 -11.05 -0.44
CA MET A 289 -9.90 -10.00 0.57
C MET A 289 -10.85 -8.90 0.11
N ARG A 290 -10.74 -8.42 -1.13
CA ARG A 290 -11.63 -7.40 -1.70
C ARG A 290 -13.08 -7.87 -1.77
N GLN A 291 -13.32 -9.15 -2.06
CA GLN A 291 -14.65 -9.75 -2.05
C GLN A 291 -15.24 -9.83 -0.63
N ILE A 292 -14.45 -10.24 0.37
CA ILE A 292 -14.82 -10.20 1.79
C ILE A 292 -15.21 -8.77 2.18
N ARG A 293 -14.36 -7.79 1.85
CA ARG A 293 -14.62 -6.36 2.10
C ARG A 293 -15.92 -5.90 1.44
N SER A 294 -16.18 -6.31 0.19
CA SER A 294 -17.41 -5.95 -0.51
C SER A 294 -18.66 -6.47 0.19
N ARG A 295 -18.61 -7.68 0.78
CA ARG A 295 -19.73 -8.20 1.57
C ARG A 295 -19.88 -7.48 2.90
N ALA A 296 -18.76 -7.11 3.53
CA ALA A 296 -18.77 -6.33 4.77
C ALA A 296 -19.40 -4.93 4.58
N LEU A 297 -19.19 -4.29 3.42
CA LEU A 297 -19.84 -3.02 3.05
C LEU A 297 -21.37 -3.09 3.03
N ASN A 298 -21.94 -4.27 2.79
CA ASN A 298 -23.40 -4.46 2.86
C ASN A 298 -23.92 -4.51 4.30
N ARG A 299 -23.05 -4.65 5.30
CA ARG A 299 -23.40 -4.80 6.71
C ARG A 299 -23.05 -3.58 7.56
N ALA A 300 -21.94 -2.91 7.27
CA ALA A 300 -21.47 -1.77 8.03
C ALA A 300 -20.74 -0.77 7.13
N LYS A 301 -20.81 0.52 7.49
CA LYS A 301 -20.02 1.57 6.84
C LYS A 301 -18.62 1.64 7.47
N PRO A 302 -17.55 1.80 6.68
CA PRO A 302 -16.23 2.09 7.22
C PRO A 302 -16.16 3.51 7.79
N PRO A 303 -15.14 3.84 8.60
CA PRO A 303 -14.89 5.19 9.10
C PRO A 303 -14.87 6.27 8.01
N ALA A 304 -14.29 5.98 6.84
CA ALA A 304 -14.29 6.91 5.70
C ALA A 304 -15.69 7.28 5.17
N GLN A 305 -16.72 6.50 5.52
CA GLN A 305 -18.12 6.74 5.18
C GLN A 305 -18.95 7.15 6.42
N GLY A 306 -18.28 7.56 7.50
CA GLY A 306 -18.91 7.99 8.76
C GLY A 306 -19.39 6.86 9.66
N GLY A 307 -18.97 5.61 9.42
CA GLY A 307 -19.30 4.47 10.28
C GLY A 307 -18.34 4.31 11.47
N ASP A 308 -18.78 3.59 12.50
CA ASP A 308 -17.92 3.23 13.64
C ASP A 308 -16.92 2.13 13.23
N GLU A 309 -15.64 2.33 13.59
CA GLU A 309 -14.58 1.39 13.21
C GLU A 309 -14.74 0.02 13.85
N ARG A 310 -15.23 -0.07 15.09
CA ARG A 310 -15.47 -1.37 15.75
C ARG A 310 -16.56 -2.12 15.03
N THR A 311 -17.65 -1.44 14.68
CA THR A 311 -18.75 -2.02 13.89
C THR A 311 -18.26 -2.50 12.54
N TRP A 312 -17.47 -1.67 11.84
CA TRP A 312 -16.87 -2.03 10.56
C TRP A 312 -15.96 -3.26 10.64
N LEU A 313 -15.04 -3.30 11.61
CA LEU A 313 -14.11 -4.42 11.76
C LEU A 313 -14.82 -5.70 12.20
N ASN A 314 -15.86 -5.64 13.04
CA ASN A 314 -16.66 -6.83 13.31
C ASN A 314 -17.34 -7.36 12.05
N ALA A 315 -17.96 -6.49 11.25
CA ALA A 315 -18.60 -6.90 9.99
C ALA A 315 -17.59 -7.54 9.01
N PHE A 316 -16.39 -6.97 8.90
CA PHE A 316 -15.33 -7.54 8.07
C PHE A 316 -14.84 -8.90 8.58
N LEU A 317 -14.56 -9.02 9.88
CA LEU A 317 -14.08 -10.27 10.48
C LEU A 317 -15.16 -11.37 10.46
N ASP A 318 -16.44 -11.02 10.58
CA ASP A 318 -17.56 -11.96 10.41
C ASP A 318 -17.61 -12.53 8.99
N GLU A 319 -17.53 -11.67 7.97
CA GLU A 319 -17.49 -12.09 6.55
C GLU A 319 -16.25 -12.90 6.21
N ARG A 320 -15.13 -12.61 6.87
CA ARG A 320 -13.89 -13.38 6.74
C ARG A 320 -14.04 -14.78 7.33
N VAL A 321 -14.58 -14.90 8.55
CA VAL A 321 -14.84 -16.20 9.18
C VAL A 321 -15.77 -17.05 8.33
N ILE A 322 -16.78 -16.44 7.69
CA ILE A 322 -17.65 -17.13 6.73
C ILE A 322 -16.84 -17.64 5.53
N GLU A 323 -15.94 -16.83 4.97
CA GLU A 323 -15.09 -17.26 3.85
C GLU A 323 -14.17 -18.41 4.23
N MET A 324 -13.48 -18.32 5.36
CA MET A 324 -12.58 -19.35 5.87
C MET A 324 -13.27 -20.71 6.03
N LYS A 325 -14.52 -20.73 6.50
CA LYS A 325 -15.28 -21.96 6.72
C LYS A 325 -15.77 -22.65 5.44
N LYS A 326 -15.62 -22.03 4.27
CA LYS A 326 -15.96 -22.69 2.98
C LYS A 326 -14.94 -23.74 2.56
N GLU A 327 -13.71 -23.63 3.07
CA GLU A 327 -12.61 -24.53 2.74
C GLU A 327 -12.23 -25.32 3.99
N GLU A 328 -12.27 -26.65 3.94
CA GLU A 328 -12.02 -27.50 5.10
C GLU A 328 -10.62 -27.24 5.70
N ALA A 329 -9.63 -27.01 4.83
CA ALA A 329 -8.26 -26.63 5.20
C ALA A 329 -8.16 -25.31 5.99
N HIS A 330 -9.17 -24.45 5.93
CA HIS A 330 -9.21 -23.14 6.61
C HIS A 330 -10.29 -23.06 7.69
N SER A 331 -10.86 -24.20 8.11
CA SER A 331 -11.98 -24.24 9.07
C SER A 331 -11.61 -23.74 10.48
N ASP A 332 -10.33 -23.84 10.88
CA ASP A 332 -9.84 -23.21 12.09
C ASP A 332 -9.75 -21.69 11.90
N THR A 333 -10.49 -20.96 12.74
CA THR A 333 -10.66 -19.51 12.67
C THR A 333 -9.96 -18.77 13.81
N SER A 334 -9.06 -19.43 14.55
CA SER A 334 -8.36 -18.89 15.72
C SER A 334 -7.52 -17.65 15.40
N ARG A 335 -6.95 -17.53 14.20
CA ARG A 335 -6.26 -16.31 13.73
C ARG A 335 -7.18 -15.07 13.74
N VAL A 336 -8.49 -15.28 13.64
CA VAL A 336 -9.50 -14.23 13.81
C VAL A 336 -9.99 -14.22 15.26
N ASP A 337 -10.51 -15.33 15.75
CA ASP A 337 -11.30 -15.37 16.99
C ASP A 337 -10.47 -15.18 18.26
N THR A 338 -9.27 -15.74 18.32
CA THR A 338 -8.37 -15.67 19.49
C THR A 338 -7.17 -14.75 19.28
N ALA A 339 -7.15 -13.98 18.18
CA ALA A 339 -6.15 -12.94 17.92
C ALA A 339 -6.79 -11.60 17.50
N GLN A 340 -7.24 -11.45 16.25
CA GLN A 340 -7.76 -10.17 15.74
C GLN A 340 -8.96 -9.66 16.56
N ARG A 341 -9.92 -10.53 16.88
CA ARG A 341 -11.06 -10.20 17.74
C ARG A 341 -10.62 -9.86 19.16
N VAL A 342 -9.57 -10.48 19.70
CA VAL A 342 -9.01 -10.14 21.02
C VAL A 342 -8.46 -8.71 21.00
N PHE A 343 -7.69 -8.34 19.98
CA PHE A 343 -7.16 -6.98 19.83
C PHE A 343 -8.30 -5.95 19.68
N LEU A 344 -9.31 -6.28 18.87
CA LEU A 344 -10.49 -5.46 18.66
C LEU A 344 -11.27 -5.26 19.96
N ASN A 345 -11.54 -6.34 20.69
CA ASN A 345 -12.28 -6.33 21.95
C ASN A 345 -11.59 -5.46 22.99
N ASN A 346 -10.26 -5.56 23.08
CA ASN A 346 -9.41 -4.72 23.94
C ASN A 346 -9.32 -3.26 23.49
N GLY A 347 -9.93 -2.88 22.37
CA GLY A 347 -9.87 -1.52 21.81
C GLY A 347 -8.48 -1.14 21.29
N ASN A 348 -7.62 -2.13 21.01
CA ASN A 348 -6.27 -1.90 20.51
C ASN A 348 -6.26 -1.71 18.99
N PHE A 349 -7.03 -0.74 18.50
CA PHE A 349 -7.13 -0.44 17.06
C PHE A 349 -5.81 0.02 16.44
N ASN A 350 -4.89 0.54 17.27
CA ASN A 350 -3.56 0.95 16.83
C ASN A 350 -2.56 -0.19 16.79
N LEU A 351 -2.95 -1.42 17.17
CA LEU A 351 -2.08 -2.59 17.21
C LEU A 351 -0.79 -2.33 18.02
N ASN A 352 -0.93 -1.64 19.16
CA ASN A 352 0.18 -1.32 20.05
C ASN A 352 0.63 -2.55 20.81
N THR A 353 1.94 -2.74 20.93
CA THR A 353 2.50 -3.75 21.80
C THR A 353 2.47 -3.27 23.27
N PRO A 354 2.45 -4.18 24.25
CA PRO A 354 2.50 -5.63 24.10
C PRO A 354 1.20 -6.24 23.55
N LEU A 355 1.33 -7.28 22.73
CA LEU A 355 0.20 -8.09 22.23
C LEU A 355 0.28 -9.50 22.83
N THR A 356 -0.85 -10.03 23.27
CA THR A 356 -1.01 -11.43 23.67
C THR A 356 -2.21 -12.00 22.92
N PHE A 357 -2.03 -13.17 22.31
CA PHE A 357 -3.05 -13.84 21.50
C PHE A 357 -2.77 -15.33 21.40
N ALA A 358 -3.71 -16.08 20.80
CA ALA A 358 -3.51 -17.48 20.48
C ALA A 358 -3.93 -17.81 19.06
N VAL A 359 -3.24 -18.78 18.45
CA VAL A 359 -3.62 -19.42 17.19
C VAL A 359 -3.38 -20.93 17.35
N TYR A 360 -4.30 -21.76 16.88
CA TYR A 360 -4.28 -23.23 17.07
C TYR A 360 -4.09 -23.68 18.53
N GLY A 361 -4.61 -22.89 19.49
CA GLY A 361 -4.45 -23.14 20.92
C GLY A 361 -3.07 -22.77 21.51
N GLN A 362 -2.08 -22.42 20.68
CA GLN A 362 -0.78 -21.96 21.14
C GLN A 362 -0.81 -20.46 21.48
N GLN A 363 -0.24 -20.09 22.63
CA GLN A 363 -0.15 -18.70 23.10
C GLN A 363 1.10 -18.01 22.56
N PHE A 364 0.95 -16.76 22.14
CA PHE A 364 2.01 -15.90 21.64
C PHE A 364 2.01 -14.56 22.34
N ARG A 365 3.20 -13.95 22.46
CA ARG A 365 3.37 -12.60 23.00
C ARG A 365 4.38 -11.80 22.17
N ILE A 366 4.01 -10.60 21.74
CA ILE A 366 4.88 -9.64 21.07
C ILE A 366 5.12 -8.45 22.01
N GLY A 367 6.39 -8.09 22.22
CA GLY A 367 6.86 -7.08 23.17
C GLY A 367 6.65 -5.64 22.75
#